data_AF-A0A917SDS9-F1
#
_entry.id   AF-A0A917SDS9-F1
#
_cell.length_a   1.000
_cell.length_b   1.000
_cell.length_c   1.000
_cell.angle_alpha   90.00
_cell.angle_beta   90.00
_cell.angle_gamma   90.00
#
_symmetry.space_group_name_H-M   'P 1'
#
loop_
_entity.id
_entity.type
_entity.pdbx_description
1 polymer ?
#
loop_
_entity_poly.entity_id
_entity_poly.type
_entity_poly.pdbx_seq_one_letter_code
_entity_poly.pdbx_strand_id
1 'polypeptide(L)' 'MIDWISLIVVAVVSIGATALFALLLAGAIRLLAAARTAGDGVARGPATVGAWVLLGLIGLLILFALYLIIPQFH' A
#
# COMPACT_ATOMS: atom_id res chain seq x y z
N MET A 1 -27.58 6.52 -22.21
CA MET A 1 -27.42 7.70 -21.34
C MET A 1 -26.19 7.43 -20.48
N ILE A 2 -25.27 8.38 -20.32
CA ILE A 2 -24.08 8.20 -19.46
C ILE A 2 -24.51 8.19 -18.00
N ASP A 3 -24.03 7.20 -17.25
CA ASP A 3 -24.17 7.17 -15.80
C ASP A 3 -23.05 7.98 -15.15
N TRP A 4 -23.34 9.25 -14.86
CA TRP A 4 -22.42 10.17 -14.22
C TRP A 4 -22.04 9.77 -12.80
N ILE A 5 -22.91 9.04 -12.08
CA ILE A 5 -22.65 8.61 -10.70
C ILE A 5 -21.56 7.53 -10.71
N SER A 6 -21.68 6.55 -11.60
CA SER A 6 -20.67 5.50 -11.75
C SER A 6 -19.28 6.07 -12.05
N LEU A 7 -19.20 7.08 -12.93
CA LEU A 7 -17.93 7.75 -13.23
C LEU A 7 -17.31 8.45 -12.01
N ILE A 8 -18.12 9.13 -11.19
CA ILE A 8 -17.66 9.78 -9.96
C ILE A 8 -17.13 8.72 -8.97
N VAL A 9 -17.85 7.61 -8.80
CA VAL A 9 -17.45 6.53 -7.89
C VAL A 9 -16.10 5.96 -8.31
N VAL A 10 -15.93 5.63 -9.59
CA VAL A 10 -14.65 5.11 -10.11
C VAL A 10 -13.53 6.11 -9.87
N ALA A 11 -13.75 7.40 -10.18
CA ALA A 11 -12.73 8.43 -9.98
C ALA A 11 -12.29 8.51 -8.50
N VAL A 12 -13.23 8.56 -7.57
CA VAL A 12 -12.94 8.62 -6.13
C VAL A 12 -12.20 7.36 -5.65
N VAL A 13 -12.65 6.18 -6.07
CA VAL A 13 -12.03 4.90 -5.67
C VAL A 13 -10.62 4.79 -6.24
N SER A 14 -10.41 5.14 -7.51
CA SER A 14 -9.08 5.10 -8.14
C SER A 14 -8.10 6.05 -7.47
N ILE A 15 -8.53 7.28 -7.19
CA ILE A 15 -7.70 8.26 -6.48
C ILE A 15 -7.40 7.78 -5.06
N GLY A 16 -8.41 7.32 -4.33
CA GLY A 16 -8.27 6.82 -2.96
C GLY A 16 -7.33 5.62 -2.85
N ALA A 17 -7.48 4.63 -3.74
CA ALA A 17 -6.61 3.46 -3.78
C ALA A 17 -5.17 3.84 -4.11
N THR A 18 -4.97 4.77 -5.06
CA THR A 18 -3.63 5.27 -5.44
C THR A 18 -2.97 6.01 -4.28
N ALA A 19 -3.71 6.91 -3.62
CA ALA A 19 -3.22 7.67 -2.48
C ALA A 19 -2.88 6.74 -1.31
N LEU A 20 -3.73 5.76 -1.01
CA LEU A 20 -3.48 4.76 0.03
C LEU A 20 -2.18 3.98 -0.27
N PHE A 21 -2.03 3.46 -1.49
CA PHE A 21 -0.83 2.75 -1.91
C PHE A 21 0.42 3.63 -1.75
N ALA A 22 0.38 4.88 -2.23
CA ALA A 22 1.49 5.81 -2.15
C ALA A 22 1.88 6.12 -0.69
N LEU A 23 0.90 6.32 0.20
CA LEU A 23 1.14 6.57 1.62
C LEU A 23 1.79 5.39 2.32
N LEU A 24 1.30 4.16 2.06
CA LEU A 24 1.89 2.94 2.61
C LEU A 24 3.33 2.77 2.13
N LEU A 25 3.58 2.98 0.84
CA LEU A 25 4.92 2.85 0.26
C LEU A 25 5.87 3.91 0.82
N ALA A 26 5.43 5.17 0.89
CA ALA A 26 6.20 6.24 1.49
C ALA A 26 6.55 5.94 2.96
N GLY A 27 5.58 5.41 3.73
CA GLY A 27 5.78 4.96 5.10
C GLY A 27 6.85 3.85 5.20
N ALA A 28 6.74 2.81 4.36
CA ALA A 28 7.70 1.72 4.32
C ALA A 28 9.12 2.21 4.01
N ILE A 29 9.27 3.05 2.99
CA ILE A 29 10.57 3.63 2.59
C ILE A 29 11.15 4.46 3.72
N ARG A 30 10.34 5.31 4.37
CA ARG A 30 10.79 6.15 5.48
C ARG A 30 11.27 5.33 6.68
N LEU A 31 10.56 4.27 7.03
CA LEU A 31 10.96 3.36 8.10
C LEU A 31 12.23 2.58 7.75
N LEU A 32 12.35 2.10 6.51
CA LEU A 32 13.55 1.41 6.06
C LEU A 32 14.76 2.34 6.03
N ALA A 33 14.58 3.60 5.61
CA ALA A 33 15.60 4.63 5.67
C ALA A 33 16.02 4.91 7.13
N ALA A 34 15.07 5.06 8.04
CA ALA A 34 15.34 5.25 9.47
C ALA A 34 16.08 4.04 10.09
N ALA A 35 15.73 2.82 9.68
CA ALA A 35 16.44 1.61 10.13
C ALA A 35 17.89 1.59 9.63
N ARG A 36 18.15 2.02 8.38
CA ARG A 36 19.50 2.10 7.82
C ARG A 36 20.37 3.13 8.54
N THR A 37 19.78 4.27 8.94
CA THR A 37 20.53 5.31 9.67
C THR A 37 20.71 5.00 11.15
N ALA A 38 19.84 4.19 11.76
CA ALA A 38 19.93 3.81 13.17
C ALA A 38 21.09 2.85 13.52
N GLY A 39 21.79 2.28 12.54
CA GLY A 39 22.88 1.32 12.79
C GLY A 39 22.40 0.07 13.54
N ASP A 40 23.20 -0.48 14.46
CA ASP A 40 22.81 -1.62 15.33
C ASP A 40 22.06 -1.17 16.61
N GLY A 41 21.53 0.05 16.65
CA GLY A 41 20.80 0.58 17.80
C GLY A 41 19.43 -0.08 18.01
N VAL A 42 18.91 0.02 19.24
CA VAL A 42 17.61 -0.54 19.67
C VAL A 42 16.44 -0.16 18.74
N ALA A 43 16.50 1.04 18.13
CA ALA A 43 15.46 1.54 17.22
C ALA A 43 15.45 0.86 15.83
N ARG A 44 16.53 0.18 15.43
CA ARG A 44 16.65 -0.49 14.11
C ARG A 44 15.64 -1.62 13.94
N GLY A 45 15.46 -2.42 15.00
CA GLY A 45 14.57 -3.58 15.00
C GLY A 45 13.11 -3.19 14.71
N PRO A 46 12.49 -2.33 15.55
CA PRO A 46 11.12 -1.87 15.34
C PRO A 46 10.90 -1.18 14.00
N ALA A 47 11.85 -0.34 13.55
CA ALA A 47 11.75 0.35 12.26
C ALA A 47 11.77 -0.64 11.08
N THR A 48 12.63 -1.66 11.14
CA THR A 48 12.72 -2.70 10.12
C THR A 48 11.44 -3.54 10.07
N VAL A 49 10.92 -3.96 11.23
CA VAL A 49 9.67 -4.72 11.32
C VAL A 49 8.50 -3.92 10.76
N GLY A 50 8.37 -2.65 11.17
CA GLY A 50 7.32 -1.76 10.64
C GLY A 50 7.39 -1.61 9.12
N ALA A 51 8.59 -1.43 8.56
CA ALA A 51 8.77 -1.35 7.11
C ALA A 51 8.28 -2.63 6.40
N TRP A 52 8.63 -3.81 6.90
CA TRP A 52 8.20 -5.08 6.33
C TRP A 52 6.69 -5.31 6.46
N VAL A 53 6.07 -4.87 7.56
CA VAL A 53 4.61 -4.93 7.71
C VAL A 53 3.92 -4.08 6.64
N LEU A 54 4.39 -2.84 6.42
CA LEU A 54 3.84 -1.96 5.39
C LEU A 54 4.04 -2.54 3.98
N LEU A 55 5.21 -3.11 3.68
CA LEU A 55 5.45 -3.79 2.40
C LEU A 55 4.58 -5.04 2.22
N GLY A 56 4.39 -5.83 3.29
CA GLY A 56 3.48 -6.97 3.29
C GLY A 56 2.04 -6.54 3.00
N LEU A 57 1.59 -5.44 3.60
CA LEU A 57 0.24 -4.90 3.37
C LEU A 57 0.08 -4.39 1.93
N ILE A 58 1.11 -3.78 1.35
CA ILE A 58 1.14 -3.42 -0.08
C ILE A 58 1.03 -4.67 -0.95
N GLY A 59 1.80 -5.73 -0.65
CA GLY A 59 1.71 -7.00 -1.36
C GLY A 59 0.31 -7.60 -1.29
N LEU A 60 -0.32 -7.59 -0.11
CA LEU A 60 -1.70 -8.06 0.08
C LEU A 60 -2.69 -7.23 -0.74
N LEU A 61 -2.52 -5.91 -0.79
CA LEU A 61 -3.37 -5.01 -1.58
C LEU A 61 -3.28 -5.31 -3.07
N ILE A 62 -2.08 -5.61 -3.58
CA ILE A 62 -1.88 -6.04 -4.97
C ILE A 62 -2.54 -7.40 -5.21
N LEU A 63 -2.35 -8.37 -4.32
CA LEU A 63 -2.97 -9.70 -4.45
C LEU A 63 -4.50 -9.60 -4.44
N PHE A 64 -5.08 -8.74 -3.61
CA PHE A 64 -6.50 -8.48 -3.59
C PHE A 64 -6.99 -7.82 -4.90
N ALA A 65 -6.25 -6.86 -5.43
CA ALA A 65 -6.57 -6.27 -6.74
C ALA A 65 -6.55 -7.33 -7.86
N LEU A 66 -5.56 -8.23 -7.86
CA LEU A 66 -5.50 -9.34 -8.81
C LEU A 66 -6.66 -10.33 -8.64
N TYR A 67 -7.05 -10.64 -7.40
CA TYR A 67 -8.23 -11.44 -7.09
C TYR A 67 -9.51 -10.86 -7.70
N LEU A 68 -9.68 -9.54 -7.62
CA LEU A 68 -10.84 -8.86 -8.21
C LEU A 68 -10.79 -8.78 -9.74
N ILE A 69 -9.59 -8.64 -10.34
CA ILE A 69 -9.43 -8.54 -11.80
C ILE A 69 -9.60 -9.90 -12.48
N ILE A 70 -9.14 -10.99 -11.86
CA ILE A 70 -9.11 -12.34 -12.45
C ILE A 70 -10.35 -13.12 -11.98
N PRO A 71 -11.35 -13.35 -12.86
CA PRO A 71 -12.61 -13.98 -12.45
C PRO A 71 -12.44 -15.43 -11.97
N GLN A 72 -11.41 -16.15 -12.43
CA GLN A 72 -11.18 -17.55 -12.02
C GLN A 72 -10.76 -17.69 -10.55
N PHE A 73 -10.39 -16.59 -9.89
CA PHE A 73 -10.03 -16.62 -8.48
C PHE A 73 -11.24 -16.47 -7.55
N HIS A 74 -12.43 -16.08 -8.05
CA HIS A 74 -13.61 -15.81 -7.22
C HIS A 74 -14.93 -16.33 -7.78
#